data_AF-A0A3T0D9Q2-F1
#
_entry.id   AF-A0A3T0D9Q2-F1
#
_cell.length_a   1.000
_cell.length_b   1.000
_cell.length_c   1.000
_cell.angle_alpha   90.00
_cell.angle_beta   90.00
_cell.angle_gamma   90.00
#
_symmetry.space_group_name_H-M   'P 1'
#
loop_
_entity.id
_entity.type
_entity.pdbx_description
1 polymer ?
#
loop_
_entity_poly.entity_id
_entity_poly.type
_entity_poly.pdbx_seq_one_letter_code
_entity_poly.pdbx_strand_id
1 'polypeptide(L)'
;MKKKIAIISFIVCILFALSAIASSPTNYKALYEKLLKDYNNLKTENQKLKNDIALLKKKNEELQKKISSMPQLSYYDVLINGISTAQKVPFISYGGRRYVHFDSILKTFLNVGDMGYIFNDQAKRVEIGAFVKNKNGVWLSDLEYFNKDKRYNVKGVF
;
A
#
# COMPACT_ATOMS: atom_id res chain seq x y z
N MET A 1 35.78 -27.35 -77.37
CA MET A 1 36.73 -27.77 -76.31
C MET A 1 36.95 -26.71 -75.22
N LYS A 2 37.19 -25.43 -75.56
CA LYS A 2 37.47 -24.35 -74.57
C LYS A 2 36.43 -24.19 -73.44
N LYS A 3 35.12 -24.25 -73.76
CA LYS A 3 34.04 -24.17 -72.75
C LYS A 3 34.04 -25.33 -71.74
N LYS A 4 34.38 -26.56 -72.18
CA LYS A 4 34.42 -27.74 -71.30
C LYS A 4 35.59 -27.67 -70.31
N ILE A 5 36.74 -27.16 -70.76
CA ILE A 5 37.93 -26.96 -69.91
C ILE A 5 37.69 -25.88 -68.86
N ALA A 6 37.00 -24.79 -69.22
CA ALA A 6 36.64 -23.73 -68.28
C ALA A 6 35.70 -24.22 -67.17
N ILE A 7 34.71 -25.06 -67.51
CA ILE A 7 33.79 -25.65 -66.53
C ILE A 7 34.54 -26.57 -65.56
N ILE A 8 35.43 -27.42 -66.07
CA ILE A 8 36.22 -28.33 -65.22
C ILE A 8 37.15 -27.54 -64.28
N SER A 9 37.82 -26.50 -64.79
CA SER A 9 38.66 -25.61 -63.97
C SER A 9 37.86 -24.92 -62.86
N PHE A 10 36.65 -24.45 -63.18
CA PHE A 10 35.77 -23.84 -62.19
C PHE A 10 35.33 -24.81 -61.09
N ILE A 11 35.00 -26.05 -61.46
CA ILE A 11 34.64 -27.10 -60.49
C ILE A 11 35.82 -27.45 -59.58
N VAL A 12 37.04 -27.53 -60.12
CA VAL A 12 38.26 -27.79 -59.33
C VAL A 12 38.54 -26.65 -58.34
N CYS A 13 38.39 -25.39 -58.76
CA CYS A 13 38.54 -24.24 -57.86
C CYS A 13 37.51 -24.24 -56.72
N ILE A 14 36.26 -24.62 -56.99
CA ILE A 14 35.21 -24.73 -55.97
C ILE A 14 35.56 -25.84 -54.97
N LEU A 15 35.96 -27.01 -55.44
CA LEU A 15 36.35 -28.13 -54.58
C LEU A 15 37.59 -27.81 -53.72
N PHE A 16 38.55 -27.07 -54.28
CA PHE A 16 39.73 -26.61 -53.55
C PHE A 16 39.39 -25.56 -52.48
N ALA A 17 38.47 -24.63 -52.78
CA ALA A 17 38.00 -23.65 -51.81
C ALA A 17 37.21 -24.30 -50.66
N LEU A 18 36.35 -25.29 -50.95
CA LEU A 18 35.58 -26.03 -49.95
C LEU A 18 36.47 -26.85 -49.00
N SER A 19 37.53 -27.47 -49.53
CA SER A 19 38.49 -28.24 -48.73
C SER A 19 39.44 -27.35 -47.89
N ALA A 20 39.72 -26.13 -48.36
CA ALA A 20 40.46 -25.14 -47.57
C ALA A 20 39.64 -24.58 -46.38
N ILE A 21 38.32 -24.43 -46.54
CA ILE A 21 37.44 -23.95 -45.46
C ILE A 21 37.25 -25.04 -44.39
N ALA A 22 37.07 -26.30 -44.82
CA ALA A 22 36.91 -27.44 -43.93
C ALA A 22 38.19 -27.85 -43.16
N SER A 23 39.37 -27.44 -43.65
CA SER A 23 40.67 -27.73 -43.01
C SER A 23 41.16 -26.64 -42.07
N SER A 24 40.42 -25.55 -41.89
CA SER A 24 40.77 -24.53 -40.90
C SER A 24 40.62 -25.09 -39.47
N PRO A 25 41.70 -25.16 -38.67
CA PRO A 25 41.62 -25.74 -37.34
C PRO A 25 40.85 -24.79 -36.41
N THR A 26 39.70 -25.24 -35.93
CA THR A 26 38.95 -24.54 -34.88
C THR A 26 39.88 -24.33 -33.67
N ASN A 27 40.12 -23.08 -33.27
CA ASN A 27 41.01 -22.79 -32.14
C ASN A 27 40.31 -23.09 -30.80
N TYR A 28 40.30 -24.36 -30.42
CA TYR A 28 39.66 -24.88 -29.21
C TYR A 28 40.14 -24.17 -27.93
N LYS A 29 41.38 -23.70 -27.89
CA LYS A 29 41.93 -22.95 -26.75
C LYS A 29 41.21 -21.60 -26.58
N ALA A 30 41.05 -20.84 -27.65
CA ALA A 30 40.32 -19.57 -27.62
C ALA A 30 38.84 -19.76 -27.23
N LEU A 31 38.23 -20.87 -27.66
CA LEU A 31 36.85 -21.20 -27.34
C LEU A 31 36.67 -21.57 -25.86
N TYR A 32 37.62 -22.32 -25.29
CA TYR A 32 37.67 -22.64 -23.87
C TYR A 32 37.89 -21.39 -23.00
N GLU A 33 38.84 -20.53 -23.35
CA GLU A 33 39.10 -19.28 -22.61
C GLU A 33 37.87 -18.36 -22.60
N LYS A 34 37.16 -18.28 -23.73
CA LYS A 34 35.89 -17.53 -23.81
C LYS A 34 34.83 -18.15 -22.90
N LEU A 35 34.64 -19.48 -22.94
CA LEU A 35 33.66 -20.17 -22.11
C LEU A 35 33.95 -19.99 -20.61
N LEU A 36 35.22 -20.06 -20.21
CA LEU A 36 35.63 -19.85 -18.83
C LEU A 36 35.36 -18.41 -18.37
N LYS A 37 35.60 -17.43 -19.24
CA LYS A 37 35.29 -16.02 -18.97
C LYS A 37 33.79 -15.79 -18.81
N ASP A 38 32.99 -16.33 -19.75
CA ASP A 38 31.53 -16.21 -19.71
C ASP A 38 30.95 -16.87 -18.46
N TYR A 39 31.45 -18.05 -18.07
CA TYR A 39 31.08 -18.71 -16.83
C TYR A 39 31.37 -17.85 -15.58
N ASN A 40 32.56 -17.26 -15.48
CA ASN A 40 32.93 -16.43 -14.34
C ASN A 40 32.10 -15.13 -14.27
N ASN A 41 31.81 -14.53 -15.42
CA ASN A 41 30.91 -13.38 -15.50
C ASN A 41 29.50 -13.75 -15.02
N LEU A 42 28.94 -14.84 -15.55
CA LEU A 42 27.61 -15.31 -15.18
C LEU A 42 27.52 -15.68 -13.69
N LYS A 43 28.58 -16.28 -13.12
CA LYS A 43 28.68 -16.55 -11.69
C LYS A 43 28.62 -15.27 -10.86
N THR A 44 29.33 -14.23 -11.30
CA THR A 44 29.36 -12.93 -10.62
C THR A 44 28.00 -12.22 -10.70
N GLU A 45 27.38 -12.21 -11.88
CA GLU A 45 26.04 -11.65 -12.06
C GLU A 45 24.99 -12.38 -11.23
N ASN A 46 25.04 -13.71 -11.20
CA ASN A 46 24.12 -14.51 -10.40
C ASN A 46 24.28 -14.22 -8.90
N GLN A 47 25.52 -14.03 -8.42
CA GLN A 47 25.76 -13.62 -7.04
C GLN A 47 25.20 -12.22 -6.74
N LYS A 48 25.36 -11.28 -7.68
CA LYS A 48 24.79 -9.93 -7.55
C LYS A 48 23.26 -9.98 -7.50
N LEU A 49 22.63 -10.74 -8.40
CA LEU A 49 21.18 -10.92 -8.42
C LEU A 49 20.65 -11.54 -7.11
N LYS A 50 21.35 -12.52 -6.54
CA LYS A 50 20.99 -13.07 -5.22
C LYS A 50 21.01 -12.02 -4.12
N ASN A 51 22.02 -11.16 -4.10
CA ASN A 51 22.12 -10.07 -3.12
C ASN A 51 20.99 -9.04 -3.31
N ASP A 52 20.70 -8.67 -4.56
CA ASP A 52 19.62 -7.73 -4.90
C ASP A 52 18.25 -8.30 -4.49
N ILE A 53 18.00 -9.59 -4.73
CA ILE A 53 16.78 -10.28 -4.29
C ILE A 53 16.65 -10.25 -2.76
N ALA A 54 17.73 -10.52 -2.02
CA ALA A 54 17.71 -10.47 -0.56
C ALA A 54 17.39 -9.06 -0.05
N LEU A 55 17.97 -8.02 -0.66
CA LEU A 55 17.69 -6.64 -0.32
C LEU A 55 16.24 -6.25 -0.63
N LEU A 56 15.72 -6.64 -1.78
CA LEU A 56 14.32 -6.37 -2.17
C LEU A 56 13.33 -7.06 -1.23
N LYS A 57 13.60 -8.31 -0.82
CA LYS A 57 12.79 -9.01 0.18
C LYS A 57 12.74 -8.24 1.50
N LYS A 58 13.90 -7.80 2.01
CA LYS A 58 13.97 -7.00 3.25
C LYS A 58 13.17 -5.70 3.14
N LYS A 59 13.33 -4.95 2.04
CA LYS A 59 12.56 -3.72 1.80
C LYS A 59 11.05 -3.99 1.71
N ASN A 60 10.65 -5.10 1.09
CA ASN A 60 9.24 -5.48 1.01
C ASN A 60 8.66 -5.80 2.40
N GLU A 61 9.39 -6.52 3.24
CA GLU A 61 8.97 -6.79 4.62
C GLU A 61 8.82 -5.51 5.46
N GLU A 62 9.74 -4.55 5.32
CA GLU A 62 9.66 -3.25 5.99
C GLU A 62 8.45 -2.45 5.52
N LEU A 63 8.17 -2.44 4.21
CA LEU A 63 6.98 -1.78 3.66
C LEU A 63 5.68 -2.44 4.15
N GLN A 64 5.62 -3.77 4.18
CA GLN A 64 4.46 -4.50 4.71
C GLN A 64 4.21 -4.15 6.18
N LYS A 65 5.25 -4.14 7.01
CA LYS A 65 5.15 -3.69 8.41
C LYS A 65 4.62 -2.26 8.52
N LYS A 66 5.13 -1.35 7.66
CA LYS A 66 4.67 0.05 7.63
C LYS A 66 3.20 0.13 7.26
N ILE A 67 2.75 -0.58 6.23
CA ILE A 67 1.34 -0.64 5.81
C ILE A 67 0.47 -1.19 6.94
N SER A 68 0.88 -2.27 7.60
CA SER A 68 0.13 -2.83 8.74
C SER A 68 0.04 -1.87 9.93
N SER A 69 1.02 -0.97 10.08
CA SER A 69 1.01 0.07 11.12
C SER A 69 0.25 1.34 10.73
N MET A 70 -0.17 1.49 9.47
CA MET A 70 -0.90 2.68 9.04
C MET A 70 -2.31 2.72 9.64
N PRO A 71 -2.85 3.92 9.91
CA PRO A 71 -4.23 4.06 10.32
C PRO A 71 -5.19 3.52 9.25
N GLN A 72 -6.12 2.65 9.64
CA GLN A 72 -7.11 2.07 8.73
C GLN A 72 -8.49 2.67 8.96
N LEU A 73 -9.10 3.22 7.89
CA LEU A 73 -10.45 3.76 7.94
C LEU A 73 -11.50 2.65 7.76
N SER A 74 -12.50 2.65 8.62
CA SER A 74 -13.58 1.67 8.65
C SER A 74 -14.89 2.37 9.02
N TYR A 75 -16.01 1.87 8.54
CA TYR A 75 -17.34 2.43 8.82
C TYR A 75 -18.15 1.43 9.63
N TYR A 76 -18.71 1.89 10.74
CA TYR A 76 -19.53 1.06 11.61
C TYR A 76 -20.96 1.60 11.67
N ASP A 77 -21.92 0.70 11.75
CA ASP A 77 -23.32 1.04 12.01
C ASP A 77 -23.46 1.42 13.49
N VAL A 78 -24.26 2.45 13.76
CA VAL A 78 -24.61 2.84 15.14
C VAL A 78 -25.92 2.18 15.51
N LEU A 79 -25.90 1.35 16.56
CA LEU A 79 -27.08 0.72 17.11
C LEU A 79 -27.51 1.45 18.39
N ILE A 80 -28.77 1.85 18.47
CA ILE A 80 -29.39 2.41 19.68
C ILE A 80 -30.42 1.39 20.15
N ASN A 81 -30.26 0.86 21.37
CA ASN A 81 -31.11 -0.19 21.92
C ASN A 81 -31.28 -1.41 20.99
N GLY A 82 -30.22 -1.77 20.26
CA GLY A 82 -30.22 -2.91 19.33
C GLY A 82 -30.82 -2.62 17.95
N ILE A 83 -31.34 -1.42 17.70
CA ILE A 83 -31.87 -1.01 16.40
C ILE A 83 -30.80 -0.22 15.65
N SER A 84 -30.47 -0.65 14.43
CA SER A 84 -29.53 0.05 13.57
C SER A 84 -30.09 1.40 13.13
N THR A 85 -29.29 2.45 13.28
CA THR A 85 -29.61 3.76 12.72
C THR A 85 -29.13 3.84 11.27
N ALA A 86 -29.67 4.77 10.49
CA ALA A 86 -29.19 5.02 9.12
C ALA A 86 -27.79 5.66 9.07
N GLN A 87 -27.23 6.06 10.22
CA GLN A 87 -25.95 6.74 10.31
C GLN A 87 -24.80 5.75 10.42
N LYS A 88 -23.78 5.95 9.58
CA LYS A 88 -22.50 5.24 9.67
C LYS A 88 -21.44 6.17 10.22
N VAL A 89 -20.66 5.67 11.17
CA VAL A 89 -19.60 6.46 11.81
C VAL A 89 -18.24 5.96 11.34
N PRO A 90 -17.38 6.87 10.82
CA PRO A 90 -16.02 6.52 10.42
C PRO A 90 -15.11 6.36 11.63
N PHE A 91 -14.44 5.21 11.74
CA PHE A 91 -13.40 4.91 12.72
C PHE A 91 -12.06 4.68 12.05
N ILE A 92 -11.02 5.27 12.65
CA ILE A 92 -9.63 5.03 12.34
C ILE A 92 -9.08 4.02 13.35
N SER A 93 -8.69 2.83 12.89
CA SER A 93 -7.95 1.86 13.70
C SER A 93 -6.46 2.18 13.63
N TYR A 94 -5.85 2.47 14.78
CA TYR A 94 -4.42 2.78 14.87
C TYR A 94 -3.84 2.31 16.21
N GLY A 95 -2.76 1.52 16.18
CA GLY A 95 -2.10 1.03 17.40
C GLY A 95 -3.00 0.19 18.32
N GLY A 96 -3.94 -0.59 17.76
CA GLY A 96 -4.91 -1.39 18.52
C GLY A 96 -6.03 -0.58 19.17
N ARG A 97 -6.09 0.74 18.92
CA ARG A 97 -7.14 1.64 19.40
C ARG A 97 -8.00 2.09 18.23
N ARG A 98 -9.27 2.38 18.51
CA ARG A 98 -10.20 2.97 17.54
C ARG A 98 -10.39 4.44 17.88
N TYR A 99 -10.12 5.30 16.91
CA TYR A 99 -10.36 6.73 16.97
C TYR A 99 -11.55 7.03 16.08
N VAL A 100 -12.37 7.99 16.47
CA VAL A 100 -13.48 8.46 15.65
C VAL A 100 -13.20 9.91 15.28
N HIS A 101 -13.64 10.34 14.10
CA HIS A 101 -13.54 11.76 13.76
C HIS A 101 -14.37 12.58 14.75
N PHE A 102 -13.75 13.62 15.31
CA PHE A 102 -14.40 14.49 16.28
C PHE A 102 -15.70 15.09 15.71
N ASP A 103 -15.69 15.50 14.44
CA ASP A 103 -16.87 15.98 13.71
C ASP A 103 -18.03 14.97 13.70
N SER A 104 -17.71 13.67 13.55
CA SER A 104 -18.71 12.61 13.59
C SER A 104 -19.32 12.44 14.98
N ILE A 105 -18.55 12.68 16.06
CA ILE A 105 -19.11 12.69 17.43
C ILE A 105 -20.12 13.82 17.56
N LEU A 106 -19.72 15.02 17.13
CA LEU A 106 -20.54 16.21 17.27
C LEU A 106 -21.85 16.11 16.48
N LYS A 107 -21.80 15.55 15.26
CA LYS A 107 -23.01 15.31 14.44
C LYS A 107 -23.89 14.20 15.00
N THR A 108 -23.32 13.06 15.35
CA THR A 108 -24.10 11.87 15.75
C THR A 108 -24.66 11.98 17.17
N PHE A 109 -23.89 12.54 18.12
CA PHE A 109 -24.28 12.55 19.54
C PHE A 109 -24.78 13.92 20.01
N LEU A 110 -24.26 15.00 19.44
CA LEU A 110 -24.64 16.36 19.84
C LEU A 110 -25.51 17.07 18.79
N ASN A 111 -25.79 16.46 17.62
CA ASN A 111 -26.56 17.09 16.54
C ASN A 111 -26.04 18.50 16.14
N VAL A 112 -24.73 18.71 16.23
CA VAL A 112 -24.08 19.95 15.83
C VAL A 112 -23.93 19.93 14.31
N GLY A 113 -24.43 20.96 13.62
CA GLY A 113 -24.22 21.12 12.17
C GLY A 113 -22.76 21.42 11.79
N ASP A 114 -22.48 21.44 10.48
CA ASP A 114 -21.12 21.54 9.89
C ASP A 114 -20.25 22.74 10.32
N MET A 115 -20.77 23.70 11.09
CA MET A 115 -20.09 24.96 11.43
C MET A 115 -20.15 25.32 12.93
N GLY A 116 -20.32 24.35 13.84
CA GLY A 116 -20.63 24.62 15.24
C GLY A 116 -19.49 24.62 16.26
N TYR A 117 -18.21 24.51 15.86
CA TYR A 117 -17.08 24.39 16.80
C TYR A 117 -15.76 25.00 16.32
N ILE A 118 -14.92 25.43 17.28
CA ILE A 118 -13.57 25.98 17.04
C ILE A 118 -12.57 25.32 18.01
N PHE A 119 -11.39 24.92 17.50
CA PHE A 119 -10.26 24.50 18.33
C PHE A 119 -9.51 25.74 18.83
N ASN A 120 -9.50 25.96 20.15
CA ASN A 120 -8.69 27.00 20.79
C ASN A 120 -7.40 26.37 21.32
N ASP A 121 -6.35 26.39 20.50
CA ASP A 121 -5.05 25.77 20.82
C ASP A 121 -4.30 26.46 21.96
N GLN A 122 -4.57 27.75 22.18
CA GLN A 122 -3.97 28.53 23.27
C GLN A 122 -4.57 28.12 24.61
N ALA A 123 -5.90 27.97 24.68
CA ALA A 123 -6.61 27.55 25.88
C ALA A 123 -6.75 26.02 26.03
N LYS A 124 -6.24 25.23 25.07
CA LYS A 124 -6.33 23.76 25.02
C LYS A 124 -7.77 23.24 25.18
N ARG A 125 -8.74 23.88 24.52
CA ARG A 125 -10.16 23.49 24.56
C ARG A 125 -10.82 23.58 23.20
N VAL A 126 -11.91 22.82 23.02
CA VAL A 126 -12.81 22.98 21.89
C VAL A 126 -14.02 23.78 22.36
N GLU A 127 -14.32 24.87 21.66
CA GLU A 127 -15.45 25.74 21.95
C GLU A 127 -16.60 25.35 21.01
N ILE A 128 -17.74 24.97 21.59
CA ILE A 128 -18.96 24.56 20.87
C ILE A 128 -20.05 25.60 21.19
N GLY A 129 -20.59 26.29 20.17
CA GLY A 129 -21.54 27.42 20.31
C GLY A 129 -20.88 28.81 20.18
N ALA A 130 -21.56 29.91 19.81
CA ALA A 130 -22.95 30.35 20.06
C ALA A 130 -23.82 30.68 18.82
N PHE A 131 -23.38 30.40 17.59
CA PHE A 131 -24.13 30.70 16.35
C PHE A 131 -25.08 29.58 15.87
N VAL A 132 -25.15 28.44 16.57
CA VAL A 132 -25.89 27.23 16.13
C VAL A 132 -26.89 26.76 17.18
N LYS A 133 -27.80 27.64 17.62
CA LYS A 133 -29.05 27.22 18.26
C LYS A 133 -30.13 27.13 17.18
N ASN A 134 -30.19 26.02 16.44
CA ASN A 134 -31.48 25.64 15.87
C ASN A 134 -32.26 24.94 16.99
N LYS A 135 -33.29 25.63 17.49
CA LYS A 135 -33.94 25.47 18.81
C LYS A 135 -34.79 24.20 19.00
N ASN A 136 -34.53 23.10 18.29
CA ASN A 136 -35.50 22.00 18.23
C ASN A 136 -34.97 20.59 18.63
N GLY A 137 -33.77 20.47 19.21
CA GLY A 137 -33.22 19.18 19.66
C GLY A 137 -32.87 19.16 21.15
N VAL A 138 -33.14 18.05 21.84
CA VAL A 138 -32.60 17.74 23.16
C VAL A 138 -31.17 17.24 22.98
N TRP A 139 -30.20 17.90 23.61
CA TRP A 139 -28.79 17.53 23.50
C TRP A 139 -28.47 16.45 24.55
N LEU A 140 -27.58 15.51 24.23
CA LEU A 140 -27.10 14.54 25.23
C LEU A 140 -26.40 15.23 26.42
N SER A 141 -25.83 16.43 26.22
CA SER A 141 -25.28 17.28 27.27
C SER A 141 -26.34 17.94 28.16
N ASP A 142 -27.57 18.07 27.67
CA ASP A 142 -28.68 18.67 28.40
C ASP A 142 -29.40 17.63 29.28
N LEU A 143 -29.09 16.33 29.08
CA LEU A 143 -29.53 15.29 29.98
C LEU A 143 -28.78 15.44 31.31
N GLU A 144 -29.53 15.72 32.38
CA GLU A 144 -28.97 15.74 33.73
C GLU A 144 -28.20 14.44 33.99
N TYR A 145 -26.98 14.59 34.50
CA TYR A 145 -26.07 13.49 34.81
C TYR A 145 -26.81 12.44 35.67
N PHE A 146 -27.02 11.24 35.12
CA PHE A 146 -27.70 10.17 35.83
C PHE A 146 -26.84 9.70 37.01
N ASN A 147 -27.05 10.32 38.17
CA ASN A 147 -26.42 9.91 39.42
C ASN A 147 -27.19 8.69 39.96
N LYS A 148 -26.60 7.51 39.81
CA LYS A 148 -27.17 6.21 40.20
C LYS A 148 -27.56 6.12 41.69
N ASP A 149 -27.07 7.03 42.53
CA ASP A 149 -27.29 7.02 43.98
C ASP A 149 -28.46 7.91 44.45
N LYS A 150 -29.14 8.64 43.57
CA LYS A 150 -30.30 9.44 43.95
C LYS A 150 -31.59 8.67 43.69
N ARG A 151 -32.16 8.09 44.74
CA ARG A 151 -33.55 7.60 44.75
C ARG A 151 -34.46 8.74 44.28
N TYR A 152 -35.28 8.46 43.27
CA TYR A 152 -36.30 9.39 42.78
C TYR A 152 -37.21 9.83 43.93
N ASN A 153 -37.10 11.10 44.33
CA ASN A 153 -38.13 11.75 45.11
C ASN A 153 -38.98 12.54 44.12
N VAL A 154 -40.00 11.89 43.56
CA VAL A 154 -41.00 12.55 42.73
C VAL A 154 -41.88 13.38 43.66
N LYS A 155 -41.53 14.65 43.83
CA LYS A 155 -42.53 15.68 44.10
C LYS A 155 -42.78 16.36 42.76
N GLY A 156 -43.99 16.18 42.25
CA GLY A 156 -44.41 16.73 40.97
C GLY A 156 -44.52 18.24 40.98
N VAL A 157 -44.93 18.77 39.82
CA VAL A 157 -45.83 19.91 39.58
C VAL A 157 -45.78 20.17 38.06
N PHE A 158 -46.97 20.03 37.45
CA PHE A 158 -47.49 20.37 36.11
C PHE A 158 -46.57 20.28 34.87
#